data_AF-A0A4P7H140-F1
#
_entry.id   AF-A0A4P7H140-F1
#
_cell.length_a   1.000
_cell.length_b   1.000
_cell.length_c   1.000
_cell.angle_alpha   90.00
_cell.angle_beta   90.00
_cell.angle_gamma   90.00
#
_symmetry.space_group_name_H-M   'P 1'
#
loop_
_entity.id
_entity.type
_entity.pdbx_description
1 polymer ?
#
loop_
_entity_poly.entity_id
_entity_poly.type
_entity_poly.pdbx_seq_one_letter_code
_entity_poly.pdbx_strand_id
1 'polypeptide(L)'
;MDLLGQRWVLRVLWELEPGRLGFLELRRRMDNCSSSMLSVRLQHLQSAGLIVKNTDKSYELTTAGTELGVALRGVWDWSRRWAATLTDPADRTV
;
A
#
# COMPACT_ATOMS: atom_id res chain seq x y z
N MET A 1 -11.03 9.54 -11.11
CA MET A 1 -11.63 8.44 -10.31
C MET A 1 -10.48 7.79 -9.51
N ASP A 2 -9.88 8.55 -8.59
CA ASP A 2 -8.49 8.29 -8.17
C ASP A 2 -8.32 7.99 -6.67
N LEU A 3 -9.40 8.11 -5.90
CA LEU A 3 -9.35 7.87 -4.46
C LEU A 3 -9.04 6.41 -4.11
N LEU A 4 -9.55 5.48 -4.91
CA LEU A 4 -9.26 4.06 -4.76
C LEU A 4 -7.83 3.76 -5.21
N GLY A 5 -7.38 4.34 -6.33
CA GLY A 5 -6.07 4.03 -6.90
C GLY A 5 -4.89 4.41 -6.01
N GLN A 6 -4.94 5.60 -5.41
CA GLN A 6 -3.88 6.08 -4.51
C GLN A 6 -3.85 5.30 -3.20
N ARG A 7 -5.01 4.99 -2.61
CA ARG A 7 -5.08 4.26 -1.33
C ARG A 7 -4.47 2.87 -1.42
N TRP A 8 -4.69 2.16 -2.53
CA TRP A 8 -4.15 0.80 -2.70
C TRP A 8 -2.67 0.77 -3.06
N VAL A 9 -2.16 1.76 -3.81
CA VAL A 9 -0.72 1.88 -4.10
C VAL A 9 0.08 2.00 -2.81
N LEU A 10 -0.33 2.91 -1.92
CA LEU A 10 0.30 3.07 -0.62
C LEU A 10 0.23 1.78 0.21
N ARG A 11 -0.90 1.06 0.13
CA ARG A 11 -1.06 -0.21 0.83
C ARG A 11 -0.14 -1.30 0.29
N VAL A 12 0.05 -1.42 -1.02
CA VAL A 12 0.99 -2.39 -1.60
C VAL A 12 2.43 -2.08 -1.17
N LEU A 13 2.83 -0.81 -1.17
CA LEU A 13 4.16 -0.41 -0.69
C LEU A 13 4.37 -0.80 0.77
N TRP A 14 3.36 -0.55 1.62
CA TRP A 14 3.40 -0.92 3.04
C TRP A 14 3.49 -2.43 3.26
N GLU A 15 2.71 -3.23 2.52
CA GLU A 15 2.72 -4.69 2.66
C GLU A 15 4.02 -5.34 2.20
N LEU A 16 4.72 -4.73 1.24
CA LEU A 16 6.00 -5.22 0.72
C LEU A 16 7.22 -4.69 1.49
N GLU A 17 7.04 -3.72 2.40
CA GLU A 17 8.14 -3.16 3.21
C GLU A 17 8.84 -4.20 4.09
N PRO A 18 8.12 -5.16 4.75
CA PRO A 18 8.76 -6.22 5.51
C PRO A 18 9.47 -7.27 4.64
N GLY A 19 9.21 -7.30 3.33
CA GLY A 19 9.80 -8.25 2.40
C GLY A 19 8.87 -8.69 1.27
N ARG A 20 9.41 -9.53 0.39
CA ARG A 20 8.70 -10.03 -0.79
C ARG A 20 7.48 -10.88 -0.45
N LEU A 21 6.39 -10.68 -1.20
CA LEU A 21 5.13 -11.41 -1.02
C LEU A 21 4.59 -11.96 -2.34
N GLY A 22 3.98 -13.14 -2.29
CA GLY A 22 3.23 -13.69 -3.42
C GLY A 22 1.91 -12.94 -3.68
N PHE A 23 1.37 -13.07 -4.89
CA PHE A 23 0.09 -12.46 -5.28
C PHE A 23 -1.07 -12.82 -4.33
N LEU A 24 -1.18 -14.11 -3.96
CA LEU A 24 -2.23 -14.61 -3.07
C LEU A 24 -2.14 -14.00 -1.67
N GLU A 25 -0.93 -13.83 -1.17
CA GLU A 25 -0.67 -13.25 0.16
C GLU A 25 -1.00 -11.76 0.16
N LEU A 26 -0.53 -11.02 -0.85
CA LEU A 26 -0.94 -9.61 -1.06
C LEU A 26 -2.46 -9.46 -1.14
N ARG A 27 -3.13 -10.34 -1.90
CA ARG A 27 -4.59 -10.30 -2.03
C ARG A 27 -5.28 -10.52 -0.69
N ARG A 28 -4.81 -11.45 0.14
CA ARG A 28 -5.37 -11.71 1.48
C ARG A 28 -5.22 -10.51 2.40
N ARG A 29 -4.09 -9.81 2.35
CA ARG A 29 -3.84 -8.63 3.20
C ARG A 29 -4.56 -7.36 2.74
N MET A 30 -5.01 -7.33 1.49
CA MET A 30 -5.73 -6.21 0.88
C MET A 30 -7.26 -6.36 0.99
N ASP A 31 -7.79 -6.95 2.08
CA ASP A 31 -9.22 -7.15 2.38
C ASP A 31 -10.15 -6.20 1.60
N ASN A 32 -10.97 -6.77 0.72
CA ASN A 32 -11.84 -6.12 -0.29
C ASN A 32 -11.24 -5.75 -1.67
N CYS A 33 -10.02 -6.15 -2.01
CA CYS A 33 -9.48 -5.96 -3.36
C CYS A 33 -9.79 -7.14 -4.30
N SER A 34 -10.46 -6.87 -5.44
CA SER A 34 -10.64 -7.86 -6.51
C SER A 34 -9.29 -8.21 -7.17
N SER A 35 -9.12 -9.46 -7.60
CA SER A 35 -7.91 -9.94 -8.29
C SER A 35 -7.54 -9.09 -9.50
N SER A 36 -8.53 -8.64 -10.28
CA SER A 36 -8.30 -7.82 -11.46
C SER A 36 -7.76 -6.44 -11.09
N MET A 37 -8.32 -5.84 -10.03
CA MET A 37 -7.85 -4.56 -9.52
C MET A 37 -6.41 -4.68 -9.00
N LEU A 38 -6.12 -5.71 -8.18
CA LEU A 38 -4.76 -5.95 -7.68
C LEU A 38 -3.76 -6.13 -8.84
N SER A 39 -4.14 -6.90 -9.86
CA SER A 39 -3.28 -7.15 -11.02
C SER A 39 -2.94 -5.86 -11.78
N VAL A 40 -3.94 -5.02 -12.04
CA VAL A 40 -3.74 -3.70 -12.69
C VAL A 40 -2.83 -2.81 -11.85
N ARG A 41 -2.98 -2.82 -10.52
CA ARG A 41 -2.13 -2.01 -9.63
C ARG A 41 -0.70 -2.51 -9.59
N LEU A 42 -0.49 -3.82 -9.48
CA LEU A 42 0.86 -4.39 -9.53
C LEU A 42 1.50 -4.10 -10.89
N GLN A 43 0.75 -4.12 -11.99
CA GLN A 43 1.27 -3.69 -13.30
C GLN A 43 1.67 -2.22 -13.30
N HIS A 44 0.83 -1.32 -12.78
CA HIS A 44 1.17 0.11 -12.72
C HIS A 44 2.43 0.37 -11.88
N LEU A 45 2.57 -0.30 -10.73
CA LEU A 45 3.75 -0.16 -9.86
C LEU A 45 5.01 -0.74 -10.50
N GLN A 46 4.90 -1.84 -11.24
CA GLN A 46 6.01 -2.38 -12.03
C GLN A 46 6.41 -1.43 -13.15
N SER A 47 5.44 -0.89 -13.90
CA SER A 47 5.71 0.09 -14.96
C SER A 47 6.31 1.38 -14.44
N ALA A 48 5.99 1.78 -13.20
CA ALA A 48 6.59 2.91 -12.51
C ALA A 48 7.98 2.60 -11.90
N GLY A 49 8.45 1.35 -11.99
CA GLY A 49 9.74 0.92 -11.44
C GLY A 49 9.79 0.86 -9.91
N LEU A 50 8.64 0.83 -9.23
CA LEU A 50 8.55 0.81 -7.76
C LEU A 50 8.55 -0.60 -7.18
N ILE A 51 8.11 -1.59 -7.95
CA ILE A 51 8.15 -3.00 -7.56
C ILE A 51 8.69 -3.85 -8.71
N VAL A 52 9.22 -5.02 -8.37
CA VAL A 52 9.63 -6.05 -9.32
C VAL A 52 8.89 -7.36 -9.04
N LYS A 53 8.65 -8.15 -10.09
CA LYS A 53 8.15 -9.52 -9.96
C LYS A 53 9.30 -10.50 -10.13
N ASN A 54 9.55 -11.30 -9.10
CA ASN A 54 10.60 -12.31 -9.06
C ASN A 54 10.19 -13.59 -9.84
N THR A 55 11.17 -14.45 -10.12
CA THR A 55 10.98 -15.73 -10.83
C THR A 55 10.04 -16.68 -10.10
N ASP A 56 10.05 -16.64 -8.76
CA ASP A 56 9.14 -17.41 -7.89
C ASP A 56 7.71 -16.83 -7.82
N LYS A 57 7.41 -15.82 -8.64
CA LYS A 57 6.14 -15.08 -8.69
C LYS A 57 5.84 -14.23 -7.45
N SER A 58 6.83 -14.02 -6.58
CA SER A 58 6.75 -13.00 -5.53
C SER A 58 6.95 -11.60 -6.09
N TYR A 59 6.44 -10.60 -5.39
CA TYR A 59 6.62 -9.19 -5.65
C TYR A 59 7.48 -8.60 -4.56
N GLU A 60 8.34 -7.66 -4.91
CA GLU A 60 9.29 -7.02 -4.00
C GLU A 60 9.44 -5.54 -4.36
N LEU A 61 9.74 -4.69 -3.38
CA LEU A 61 10.08 -3.29 -3.63
C LEU A 61 11.41 -3.20 -4.37
N THR A 62 11.49 -2.28 -5.33
CA THR A 62 12.79 -1.84 -5.85
C THR A 62 13.43 -0.86 -4.87
N THR A 63 14.70 -0.48 -5.11
CA THR A 63 15.35 0.61 -4.35
C THR A 63 14.49 1.87 -4.32
N ALA A 64 13.95 2.30 -5.47
CA ALA A 64 13.08 3.46 -5.56
C ALA A 64 11.76 3.27 -4.79
N GLY A 65 11.19 2.05 -4.83
CA GLY A 65 10.01 1.71 -4.03
C GLY A 65 10.25 1.80 -2.52
N THR A 66 11.42 1.34 -2.06
CA THR A 66 11.85 1.43 -0.66
C THR A 66 12.07 2.89 -0.23
N GLU A 67 12.78 3.69 -1.04
CA GLU A 67 13.00 5.11 -0.78
C GLU A 67 11.68 5.89 -0.68
N LEU A 68 10.74 5.62 -1.59
CA LEU A 68 9.40 6.20 -1.56
C LEU A 68 8.65 5.80 -0.27
N GLY A 69 8.74 4.53 0.14
CA GLY A 69 8.18 4.07 1.41
C GLY A 69 8.75 4.85 2.60
N VAL A 70 10.06 5.05 2.66
CA VAL A 70 10.70 5.84 3.73
C VAL A 70 10.20 7.28 3.73
N ALA A 71 10.13 7.93 2.57
CA ALA A 71 9.64 9.31 2.44
C ALA A 71 8.18 9.47 2.91
N LEU A 72 7.35 8.44 2.73
CA LEU A 72 5.93 8.45 3.10
C LEU A 72 5.67 8.14 4.57
N ARG A 73 6.68 7.69 5.34
CA ARG A 73 6.54 7.31 6.75
C ARG A 73 5.94 8.40 7.63
N GLY A 74 6.35 9.64 7.45
CA GLY A 74 5.79 10.79 8.18
C GLY A 74 4.29 11.00 7.92
N VAL A 75 3.84 10.76 6.67
CA VAL A 75 2.43 10.87 6.29
C VAL A 75 1.62 9.73 6.92
N TRP A 76 2.15 8.50 6.91
CA TRP A 76 1.51 7.37 7.58
C TRP A 76 1.36 7.60 9.08
N ASP A 77 2.41 8.05 9.75
CA ASP A 77 2.36 8.32 11.19
C ASP A 77 1.35 9.41 11.55
N TRP A 78 1.28 10.49 10.75
CA TRP A 78 0.26 11.52 10.90
C TRP A 78 -1.14 10.95 10.70
N SER A 79 -1.36 10.17 9.63
CA SER A 79 -2.68 9.59 9.34
C SER A 79 -3.18 8.66 10.45
N ARG A 80 -2.29 7.88 11.07
CA ARG A 80 -2.61 7.03 12.23
C ARG A 80 -3.00 7.84 13.45
N ARG A 81 -2.26 8.91 13.76
CA ARG A 81 -2.59 9.84 14.86
C ARG A 81 -3.96 10.50 14.63
N TRP A 82 -4.21 10.97 13.41
CA TRP A 82 -5.48 11.62 13.07
C TRP A 82 -6.68 10.66 13.05
N ALA A 83 -6.50 9.42 12.59
CA ALA A 83 -7.55 8.40 12.67
C ALA A 83 -7.90 8.06 14.14
N ALA A 84 -6.90 8.05 15.03
CA ALA A 84 -7.13 7.87 16.46
C ALA A 84 -7.95 9.01 17.07
N THR A 85 -7.73 10.27 16.66
CA THR A 85 -8.54 11.41 17.12
C THR A 85 -10.00 11.35 16.66
N LEU A 86 -10.30 10.73 15.52
CA LEU A 86 -11.67 10.53 15.03
C LEU A 86 -12.44 9.41 15.73
N THR A 87 -11.73 8.50 16.40
CA THR A 87 -12.33 7.37 17.11
C THR A 87 -12.63 7.71 18.57
N ASP A 88 -12.25 8.91 19.02
CA ASP A 88 -12.69 9.48 20.30
C ASP A 88 -14.13 10.03 20.14
N PRO A 89 -15.14 9.46 20.82
CA PRO A 89 -16.51 9.98 20.78
C PRO A 89 -16.69 11.36 21.42
N ALA A 90 -15.66 11.90 22.09
CA ALA A 90 -15.78 13.13 22.88
C ALA A 90 -15.79 14.44 22.07
N ASP A 91 -15.45 14.42 20.78
CA ASP A 91 -15.27 15.65 19.97
C ASP A 91 -16.37 15.87 18.91
N ARG A 92 -17.63 15.59 19.27
CA ARG A 92 -18.82 15.90 18.43
C ARG A 92 -19.53 17.21 18.80
N THR A 93 -18.86 18.12 19.49
CA THR A 93 -19.43 19.43 19.82
C THR A 93 -18.39 20.53 19.68
N VAL A 94 -18.28 21.09 18.46
CA VAL A 94 -18.11 22.52 18.23
C VAL A 94 -18.95 22.90 17.01
#